data_AF-A0A964BZN2-F1
#
_entry.id   AF-A0A964BZN2-F1
#
_cell.length_a   1.000
_cell.length_b   1.000
_cell.length_c   1.000
_cell.angle_alpha   90.00
_cell.angle_beta   90.00
_cell.angle_gamma   90.00
#
_symmetry.space_group_name_H-M   'P 1'
#
loop_
_entity.id
_entity.type
_entity.pdbx_description
1 polymer ?
#
loop_
_entity_poly.entity_id
_entity_poly.type
_entity_poly.pdbx_seq_one_letter_code
_entity_poly.pdbx_strand_id
1 'polypeptide(L)'
;DGELLVVVSPDSTTTAISNYGKRWGIETLFGMFKTRGFCLESTHFTDSERLSKLLALMSLALCWAIRMGEWLHHHQPLRIKKHGRLAKSIFRYGLDHLRSIVTDLDLKQSEFLQSLQFLSCT
;
A
#
# COMPACT_ATOMS: atom_id res chain seq x y z
N ASP A 1 22.14 -4.44 10.44
CA ASP A 1 22.17 -4.30 11.91
C ASP A 1 22.09 -5.69 12.50
N GLY A 2 23.23 -6.21 12.96
CA GLY A 2 23.40 -7.59 13.41
C GLY A 2 22.80 -7.87 14.78
N GLU A 3 21.58 -7.41 15.01
CA GLU A 3 20.84 -7.62 16.25
C GLU A 3 20.29 -9.06 16.30
N LEU A 4 20.30 -9.65 17.49
CA LEU A 4 19.79 -11.00 17.72
C LEU A 4 18.25 -10.98 17.73
N LEU A 5 17.62 -11.86 16.95
CA LEU A 5 16.17 -12.07 16.92
C LEU A 5 15.82 -13.40 17.59
N VAL A 6 15.00 -13.37 18.63
CA VAL A 6 14.42 -14.56 19.28
C VAL A 6 12.98 -14.71 18.84
N VAL A 7 12.65 -15.85 18.21
CA VAL A 7 11.27 -16.20 17.84
C VAL A 7 10.86 -17.43 18.66
N VAL A 8 9.77 -17.28 19.42
CA VAL A 8 9.16 -18.37 20.19
C VAL A 8 7.92 -18.85 19.45
N SER A 9 7.84 -20.15 19.17
CA SER A 9 6.72 -20.78 18.47
C SER A 9 6.33 -22.05 19.23
N PRO A 10 5.02 -22.34 19.39
CA PRO A 10 4.57 -23.59 20.00
C PRO A 10 4.89 -24.80 19.12
N ASP A 11 4.95 -24.60 17.80
CA ASP A 11 5.28 -25.64 16.84
C ASP A 11 6.74 -25.50 16.38
N SER A 12 7.49 -26.62 16.37
CA SER A 12 8.87 -26.71 15.89
C SER A 12 8.93 -26.76 14.35
N THR A 13 8.35 -25.77 13.69
CA THR A 13 8.34 -25.69 12.22
C THR A 13 9.58 -24.97 11.71
N THR A 14 10.20 -25.54 10.67
CA THR A 14 11.28 -24.88 9.91
C THR A 14 10.83 -23.56 9.26
N THR A 15 9.52 -23.31 9.22
CA THR A 15 8.90 -22.10 8.66
C THR A 15 8.67 -20.99 9.69
N ALA A 16 8.94 -21.20 10.99
CA ALA A 16 8.67 -20.22 12.05
C ALA A 16 9.27 -18.83 11.77
N ILE A 17 10.53 -18.77 11.36
CA ILE A 17 11.22 -17.51 11.02
C ILE A 17 10.59 -16.84 9.79
N SER A 18 10.30 -17.60 8.73
CA SER A 18 9.68 -17.09 7.52
C SER A 18 8.28 -16.52 7.79
N ASN A 19 7.49 -17.21 8.60
CA ASN A 19 6.17 -16.75 9.03
C ASN A 19 6.26 -15.50 9.89
N TYR A 20 7.20 -15.44 10.84
CA TYR A 20 7.43 -14.23 11.63
C TYR A 20 7.84 -13.04 10.76
N GLY A 21 8.60 -13.27 9.69
CA GLY A 21 8.97 -12.25 8.71
C GLY A 21 7.76 -11.55 8.06
N LYS A 22 6.63 -12.24 7.91
CA LYS A 22 5.39 -11.66 7.37
C LYS A 22 4.80 -10.58 8.29
N ARG A 23 5.14 -10.56 9.60
CA ARG A 23 4.69 -9.56 10.58
C ARG A 23 5.04 -8.13 10.13
N TRP A 24 6.19 -7.94 9.47
CA TRP A 24 6.64 -6.61 9.01
C TRP A 24 5.65 -5.95 8.03
N GLY A 25 4.76 -6.74 7.41
CA GLY A 25 3.68 -6.23 6.57
C GLY A 25 2.81 -5.19 7.28
N ILE A 26 2.53 -5.36 8.57
CA ILE A 26 1.68 -4.41 9.32
C ILE A 26 2.36 -3.05 9.55
N GLU A 27 3.68 -3.03 9.77
CA GLU A 27 4.44 -1.79 9.91
C GLU A 27 4.49 -1.04 8.57
N THR A 28 4.57 -1.79 7.47
CA THR A 28 4.50 -1.22 6.13
C THR A 28 3.12 -0.63 5.87
N LEU A 29 2.05 -1.36 6.21
CA LEU A 29 0.66 -0.89 6.14
C LEU A 29 0.45 0.41 6.91
N PHE A 30 0.83 0.45 8.18
CA PHE A 30 0.72 1.68 8.99
C PHE A 30 1.56 2.82 8.43
N GLY A 31 2.74 2.52 7.88
CA GLY A 31 3.54 3.51 7.16
C GLY A 31 2.79 4.13 5.98
N MET A 32 2.10 3.32 5.18
CA MET A 32 1.28 3.78 4.05
C MET A 32 0.07 4.61 4.50
N PHE A 33 -0.56 4.28 5.63
CA PHE A 33 -1.67 5.06 6.18
C PHE A 33 -1.23 6.42 6.74
N LYS A 34 -0.01 6.49 7.27
CA LYS A 34 0.57 7.72 7.83
C LYS A 34 1.32 8.50 6.74
N THR A 35 2.50 9.01 7.08
CA THR A 35 3.30 9.93 6.28
C THR A 35 3.81 9.36 4.95
N ARG A 36 3.87 8.03 4.80
CA ARG A 36 4.33 7.41 3.53
C ARG A 36 3.20 7.21 2.51
N GLY A 37 1.98 7.70 2.74
CA GLY A 37 0.89 7.58 1.79
C GLY A 37 -0.24 8.57 2.06
N PHE A 38 -1.25 8.15 2.82
CA PHE A 38 -2.53 8.84 2.97
C PHE A 38 -2.53 9.97 4.01
N CYS A 39 -1.46 10.12 4.79
CA CYS A 39 -1.31 11.18 5.79
C CYS A 39 -2.44 11.20 6.84
N LEU A 40 -2.93 10.04 7.28
CA LEU A 40 -4.03 9.94 8.25
C LEU A 40 -3.84 10.84 9.49
N GLU A 41 -2.62 10.90 10.04
CA GLU A 41 -2.33 11.68 11.25
C GLU A 41 -2.52 13.20 11.06
N SER A 42 -2.41 13.73 9.83
CA SER A 42 -2.62 15.16 9.57
C SER A 42 -4.09 15.59 9.56
N THR A 43 -5.01 14.63 9.62
CA THR A 43 -6.46 14.91 9.69
C THR A 43 -6.93 15.29 11.10
N HIS A 44 -6.11 15.00 12.13
CA HIS A 44 -6.43 15.18 13.55
C HIS A 44 -7.76 14.55 13.99
N PHE A 45 -8.24 13.51 13.30
CA PHE A 45 -9.42 12.75 13.71
C PHE A 45 -9.20 12.07 15.07
N THR A 46 -10.03 12.41 16.04
CA THR A 46 -9.99 11.86 17.41
C THR A 46 -11.20 10.99 17.74
N ASP A 47 -12.30 11.16 17.01
CA ASP A 47 -13.52 10.36 17.17
C ASP A 47 -13.33 8.93 16.62
N SER A 48 -13.60 7.93 17.47
CA SER A 48 -13.31 6.53 17.17
C SER A 48 -14.21 5.95 16.08
N GLU A 49 -15.48 6.35 16.02
CA GLU A 49 -16.42 5.86 15.02
C GLU A 49 -16.07 6.41 13.63
N ARG A 50 -15.77 7.71 13.53
CA ARG A 50 -15.32 8.35 12.30
C ARG A 50 -13.98 7.78 11.84
N LEU A 51 -13.06 7.52 12.77
CA LEU A 51 -11.77 6.89 12.45
C LEU A 51 -11.97 5.47 11.89
N SER A 52 -12.85 4.68 12.47
CA SER A 52 -13.19 3.34 11.97
C SER A 52 -13.70 3.39 10.52
N LYS A 53 -14.64 4.30 10.22
CA LYS A 53 -15.16 4.50 8.85
C LYS A 53 -14.06 4.96 7.88
N LEU A 54 -13.19 5.88 8.32
CA LEU A 54 -12.07 6.35 7.51
C LEU A 54 -11.06 5.24 7.21
N LEU A 55 -10.73 4.40 8.19
CA LEU A 55 -9.82 3.26 8.01
C LEU A 55 -10.40 2.24 7.02
N ALA A 56 -11.72 2.00 7.04
CA ALA A 56 -12.37 1.14 6.06
C ALA A 56 -12.22 1.70 4.63
N LEU A 57 -12.50 2.99 4.43
CA LEU A 57 -12.31 3.66 3.14
C LEU A 57 -10.84 3.66 2.69
N MET A 58 -9.92 3.96 3.60
CA MET A 58 -8.48 3.93 3.32
C MET A 58 -7.98 2.54 2.95
N SER A 59 -8.55 1.48 3.54
CA SER A 59 -8.21 0.10 3.18
C SER A 59 -8.63 -0.22 1.74
N LEU A 60 -9.80 0.26 1.30
CA LEU A 60 -10.21 0.14 -0.11
C LEU A 60 -9.28 0.95 -1.04
N ALA A 61 -8.97 2.20 -0.67
CA ALA A 61 -8.05 3.05 -1.42
C ALA A 61 -6.63 2.46 -1.50
N LEU A 62 -6.18 1.77 -0.45
CA LEU A 62 -4.91 1.06 -0.43
C LEU A 62 -4.90 -0.08 -1.44
N CYS A 63 -5.92 -0.95 -1.41
CA CYS A 63 -6.06 -2.04 -2.38
C CYS A 63 -6.08 -1.49 -3.81
N TRP A 64 -6.80 -0.38 -4.03
CA TRP A 64 -6.84 0.29 -5.32
C TRP A 64 -5.46 0.76 -5.78
N ALA A 65 -4.72 1.45 -4.91
CA ALA A 65 -3.39 1.95 -5.21
C ALA A 65 -2.39 0.82 -5.48
N ILE A 66 -2.50 -0.32 -4.77
CA ILE A 66 -1.66 -1.49 -5.05
C ILE A 66 -1.98 -2.07 -6.42
N ARG A 67 -3.25 -2.36 -6.72
CA ARG A 67 -3.65 -2.92 -8.03
C ARG A 67 -3.28 -2.00 -9.20
N MET A 68 -3.48 -0.69 -9.03
CA MET A 68 -3.04 0.30 -10.01
C MET A 68 -1.52 0.27 -10.19
N GLY A 69 -0.78 0.22 -9.08
CA GLY A 69 0.68 0.14 -9.11
C GLY A 69 1.21 -1.12 -9.79
N GLU A 70 0.55 -2.27 -9.59
CA GLU A 70 0.90 -3.53 -10.25
C GLU A 70 0.65 -3.45 -11.75
N TRP A 71 -0.52 -2.93 -12.15
CA TRP A 71 -0.86 -2.72 -13.55
C TRP A 71 0.14 -1.77 -14.22
N LEU A 72 0.45 -0.63 -13.59
CA LEU A 72 1.45 0.30 -14.09
C LEU A 72 2.83 -0.34 -14.17
N HIS A 73 3.24 -1.12 -13.17
CA HIS A 73 4.53 -1.80 -13.18
C HIS A 73 4.63 -2.85 -14.30
N HIS A 74 3.53 -3.50 -14.66
CA HIS A 74 3.49 -4.41 -15.80
C HIS A 74 3.69 -3.68 -17.14
N HIS A 75 3.08 -2.51 -17.31
CA HIS A 75 3.15 -1.75 -18.57
C HIS A 75 4.38 -0.85 -18.66
N GLN A 76 4.80 -0.28 -17.54
CA GLN A 76 5.93 0.62 -17.37
C GLN A 76 6.73 0.20 -16.11
N PRO A 77 7.61 -0.81 -16.25
CA PRO A 77 8.34 -1.35 -15.12
C PRO A 77 9.21 -0.32 -14.40
N LEU A 78 9.09 -0.32 -13.08
CA LEU A 78 9.96 0.45 -12.20
C LEU A 78 11.36 -0.16 -12.22
N ARG A 79 12.38 0.68 -12.37
CA ARG A 79 13.77 0.24 -12.32
C ARG A 79 14.13 -0.31 -10.93
N ILE A 80 14.84 -1.43 -10.92
CA ILE A 80 15.49 -1.96 -9.72
C ILE A 80 16.80 -1.20 -9.53
N LYS A 81 17.02 -0.65 -8.32
CA LYS A 81 18.25 0.08 -7.97
C LYS A 81 19.35 -0.90 -7.56
N LYS A 82 20.59 -0.41 -7.45
CA LYS A 82 21.80 -1.20 -7.09
C LYS A 82 21.64 -2.04 -5.81
N HIS A 83 20.84 -1.59 -4.85
CA HIS A 83 20.55 -2.30 -3.59
C HIS A 83 19.44 -3.36 -3.74
N GLY A 84 19.04 -3.75 -4.95
CA GLY A 84 18.07 -4.83 -5.22
C GLY A 84 16.60 -4.50 -4.94
N ARG A 85 16.25 -3.25 -4.65
CA ARG A 85 14.85 -2.83 -4.41
C ARG A 85 14.36 -1.91 -5.54
N LEU A 86 13.05 -1.92 -5.78
CA LEU A 86 12.40 -1.01 -6.72
C LEU A 86 12.64 0.46 -6.35
N ALA A 87 12.70 1.33 -7.37
CA ALA A 87 12.91 2.76 -7.17
C ALA A 87 11.80 3.46 -6.35
N LYS A 88 10.56 2.94 -6.44
CA LYS A 88 9.39 3.27 -5.61
C LYS A 88 8.70 1.96 -5.21
N SER A 89 7.95 1.97 -4.11
CA SER A 89 7.04 0.86 -3.83
C SER A 89 5.91 0.83 -4.86
N ILE A 90 5.37 -0.36 -5.12
CA ILE A 90 4.21 -0.57 -6.01
C ILE A 90 3.03 0.30 -5.56
N PHE A 91 2.72 0.27 -4.27
CA PHE A 91 1.71 1.16 -3.66
C PHE A 91 1.93 2.63 -4.01
N ARG A 92 3.15 3.15 -3.82
CA ARG A 92 3.43 4.57 -4.06
C ARG A 92 3.30 4.92 -5.54
N TYR A 93 3.70 4.01 -6.42
CA TYR A 93 3.56 4.23 -7.86
C TYR A 93 2.10 4.35 -8.27
N GLY A 94 1.24 3.43 -7.79
CA GLY A 94 -0.20 3.50 -8.06
C GLY A 94 -0.89 4.67 -7.37
N LEU A 95 -0.56 4.98 -6.11
CA LEU A 95 -1.13 6.12 -5.39
C LEU A 95 -0.82 7.45 -6.09
N ASP A 96 0.42 7.67 -6.52
CA ASP A 96 0.80 8.91 -7.21
C ASP A 96 0.02 9.06 -8.54
N HIS A 97 -0.22 7.95 -9.24
CA HIS A 97 -1.00 7.95 -10.47
C HIS A 97 -2.49 8.22 -10.22
N LEU A 98 -3.10 7.53 -9.24
CA LEU A 98 -4.49 7.79 -8.83
C LEU A 98 -4.68 9.23 -8.38
N ARG A 99 -3.72 9.80 -7.65
CA ARG A 99 -3.75 11.22 -7.27
C ARG A 99 -3.80 12.13 -8.49
N SER A 100 -2.97 11.88 -9.51
CA SER A 100 -3.00 12.68 -10.74
C SER A 100 -4.32 12.54 -11.49
N ILE A 101 -4.91 11.34 -11.55
CA ILE A 101 -6.23 11.14 -12.17
C ILE A 101 -7.30 11.96 -11.44
N VAL A 102 -7.34 11.88 -10.11
CA VAL A 102 -8.36 12.57 -9.31
C VAL A 102 -8.19 14.10 -9.34
N THR A 103 -6.96 14.61 -9.39
CA THR A 103 -6.70 16.06 -9.47
C THR A 103 -7.01 16.65 -10.84
N ASP A 104 -6.85 15.86 -11.90
CA ASP A 104 -7.05 16.28 -13.30
C ASP A 104 -8.24 15.55 -13.94
N LEU A 105 -9.32 15.34 -13.16
CA LEU A 105 -10.41 14.42 -13.53
C LEU A 105 -11.10 14.78 -14.85
N ASP A 106 -11.27 16.08 -15.12
CA ASP A 106 -11.88 16.57 -16.36
C ASP A 106 -11.08 16.16 -17.61
N LEU A 107 -9.76 16.06 -17.47
CA LEU A 107 -8.85 15.66 -18.55
C LEU A 107 -8.65 14.15 -18.59
N LYS A 108 -8.78 13.47 -17.45
CA LYS A 108 -8.44 12.05 -17.24
C LYS A 108 -9.64 11.17 -16.94
N GLN A 109 -10.84 11.57 -17.36
CA GLN A 109 -12.07 10.86 -17.06
C GLN A 109 -12.05 9.41 -17.56
N SER A 110 -11.47 9.14 -18.73
CA SER A 110 -11.31 7.79 -19.25
C SER A 110 -10.38 6.92 -18.40
N GLU A 111 -9.24 7.46 -17.99
CA GLU A 111 -8.30 6.80 -17.06
C GLU A 111 -8.95 6.52 -15.71
N PHE A 112 -9.77 7.46 -15.22
CA PHE A 112 -10.55 7.26 -14.00
C PHE A 112 -11.51 6.09 -14.14
N LEU A 113 -12.33 6.04 -15.19
CA LEU A 113 -13.27 4.94 -15.41
C LEU A 113 -12.56 3.59 -15.56
N GLN A 114 -11.43 3.55 -16.26
CA GLN A 114 -10.61 2.34 -16.35
C GLN A 114 -10.07 1.94 -14.97
N SER A 115 -9.61 2.91 -14.18
CA SER A 115 -9.07 2.63 -12.86
C SER A 115 -10.12 2.04 -11.91
N LEU A 116 -11.40 2.37 -12.07
CA LEU A 116 -12.49 1.78 -11.28
C LEU A 116 -12.69 0.29 -11.54
N GLN A 117 -12.28 -0.23 -12.70
CA GLN A 117 -12.31 -1.68 -12.98
C GLN A 117 -11.35 -2.45 -12.04
N PHE A 118 -10.33 -1.79 -11.47
CA PHE A 118 -9.51 -2.41 -10.43
C PHE A 118 -10.22 -2.52 -9.07
N LEU A 119 -11.36 -1.88 -8.89
CA LEU A 119 -12.20 -2.05 -7.70
C LEU A 119 -13.38 -3.00 -7.96
N SER A 120 -13.68 -3.32 -9.23
CA SER A 120 -14.70 -4.31 -9.53
C SER A 120 -14.19 -5.71 -9.22
N CYS A 121 -15.07 -6.50 -8.59
CA CYS A 121 -14.89 -7.94 -8.41
C CYS A 121 -15.36 -8.75 -9.63
N THR A 122 -15.80 -8.07 -10.68
CA THR A 122 -16.13 -8.59 -12.01
C THR A 122 -14.93 -8.47 -12.91
#